data_AF-V2WMS7-F1
#
_entry.id   AF-V2WMS7-F1
#
_cell.length_a   1.000
_cell.length_b   1.000
_cell.length_c   1.000
_cell.angle_alpha   90.00
_cell.angle_beta   90.00
_cell.angle_gamma   90.00
#
_symmetry.space_group_name_H-M   'P 1'
#
loop_
_entity.id
_entity.type
_entity.pdbx_description
1 polymer ?
#
loop_
_entity_poly.entity_id
_entity_poly.type
_entity_poly.pdbx_seq_one_letter_code
_entity_poly.pdbx_strand_id
1 'polypeptide(L)'
;MVQQYNLLLFPRREVKLHSRMHTSSGRQQSAPIHRRIVRHRPLGAPLHKFKKNSQVIDAMKDALFAHQKLHDEAGILHRDISPSHILIGERGGGVLVDWDDDPFALHDRSIQADETSEELSPRIGTMQFLSPNLITEPLKFPKPDRADNHESFFHVLRWLSLVWGEHPRTGFWVTARVLKMYEQTICDYIWCSYHTAAYKKDDIIDRFMKYDSGYRRLASKPIRDLLVDLEAVVVSRYDDDESRPTLDELQIGKKRYESKMDMLMDSEWMIERFAKAARELSIAGDTARVNRYIEVSVLNGVEGMAYYLDEE
;
A
#
# COMPACT_ATOMS: atom_id res chain seq x y z
N MET A 1 30.94 16.69 0.16
CA MET A 1 30.32 16.59 1.49
C MET A 1 29.11 15.67 1.32
N VAL A 2 29.32 14.36 1.45
CA VAL A 2 28.31 13.32 1.20
C VAL A 2 27.85 12.83 2.57
N GLN A 3 26.61 13.11 2.95
CA GLN A 3 26.03 12.59 4.18
C GLN A 3 25.65 11.12 3.97
N GLN A 4 26.41 10.23 4.61
CA GLN A 4 26.06 8.83 4.80
C GLN A 4 24.89 8.74 5.79
N TYR A 5 23.76 8.23 5.33
CA TYR A 5 22.68 7.79 6.22
C TYR A 5 23.05 6.42 6.80
N ASN A 6 23.45 6.41 8.07
CA ASN A 6 23.66 5.16 8.82
C ASN A 6 22.30 4.52 9.11
N LEU A 7 21.99 3.43 8.41
CA LEU A 7 20.97 2.46 8.81
C LEU A 7 21.45 1.76 10.09
N LEU A 8 20.79 2.07 11.22
CA LEU A 8 21.05 1.43 12.50
C LEU A 8 20.39 0.05 12.52
N LEU A 9 21.15 -0.98 12.14
CA LEU A 9 20.84 -2.37 12.44
C LEU A 9 21.25 -2.68 13.89
N PHE A 10 20.27 -2.85 14.78
CA PHE A 10 20.53 -3.28 16.16
C PHE A 10 20.53 -4.83 16.26
N PRO A 11 21.40 -5.44 17.08
CA PRO A 11 21.51 -6.88 17.20
C PRO A 11 20.31 -7.52 17.95
N ARG A 12 19.80 -8.64 17.40
CA ARG A 12 18.69 -9.44 17.96
C ARG A 12 19.14 -10.21 19.22
N ARG A 13 18.31 -10.18 20.28
CA ARG A 13 18.29 -11.22 21.32
C ARG A 13 17.04 -12.08 21.12
N GLU A 14 17.23 -13.33 20.72
CA GLU A 14 16.15 -14.31 20.60
C GLU A 14 15.88 -14.98 21.95
N VAL A 15 14.60 -15.10 22.33
CA VAL A 15 14.15 -15.97 23.42
C VAL A 15 13.25 -17.02 22.79
N LYS A 16 13.73 -18.28 22.69
CA LYS A 16 12.96 -19.41 22.16
C LYS A 16 12.14 -20.05 23.28
N LEU A 17 10.82 -19.91 23.22
CA LEU A 17 9.88 -20.71 24.02
C LEU A 17 9.31 -21.82 23.12
N HIS A 18 9.57 -23.08 23.46
CA HIS A 18 8.95 -24.22 22.79
C HIS A 18 7.78 -24.72 23.64
N SER A 19 6.56 -24.70 23.09
CA SER A 19 5.44 -25.48 23.64
C SER A 19 5.02 -26.54 22.62
N ARG A 20 5.15 -27.82 23.00
CA ARG A 20 4.61 -28.96 22.23
C ARG A 20 3.16 -29.18 22.65
N MET A 21 2.22 -29.15 21.71
CA MET A 21 0.88 -29.70 21.87
C MET A 21 0.69 -30.86 20.90
N HIS A 22 0.20 -31.99 21.42
CA HIS A 22 -0.18 -33.16 20.63
C HIS A 22 -1.69 -33.15 20.43
N THR A 23 -2.15 -33.31 19.19
CA THR A 23 -3.55 -33.63 18.87
C THR A 23 -3.62 -35.07 18.33
N SER A 24 -4.80 -35.68 18.47
CA SER A 24 -5.08 -37.11 18.28
C SER A 24 -5.23 -37.56 16.82
N SER A 25 -4.93 -36.70 15.84
CA SER A 25 -4.75 -37.13 14.45
C SER A 25 -3.27 -37.00 14.10
N GLY A 26 -2.65 -38.08 13.61
CA GLY A 26 -1.21 -38.21 13.40
C GLY A 26 -0.56 -37.27 12.37
N ARG A 27 -1.14 -36.10 12.08
CA ARG A 27 -0.48 -35.01 11.35
C ARG A 27 0.30 -34.14 12.33
N GLN A 28 1.63 -34.20 12.25
CA GLN A 28 2.48 -33.16 12.83
C GLN A 28 2.24 -31.84 12.10
N GLN A 29 1.29 -31.03 12.59
CA GLN A 29 1.33 -29.61 12.33
C GLN A 29 2.40 -29.02 13.25
N SER A 30 3.50 -28.52 12.67
CA SER A 30 4.43 -27.68 13.42
C SER A 30 3.63 -26.49 13.96
N ALA A 31 3.58 -26.33 15.29
CA ALA A 31 2.97 -25.16 15.89
C ALA A 31 3.55 -23.88 15.25
N PRO A 32 2.73 -22.87 14.91
CA PRO A 32 3.23 -21.60 14.41
C PRO A 32 4.28 -21.06 15.38
N ILE A 33 5.48 -20.78 14.88
CA ILE A 33 6.53 -20.17 15.71
C ILE A 33 6.07 -18.72 15.98
N HIS A 34 5.45 -18.50 17.13
CA HIS A 34 5.08 -17.16 17.56
C HIS A 34 6.35 -16.38 17.94
N ARG A 35 6.75 -15.42 17.10
CA ARG A 35 7.85 -14.51 17.37
C ARG A 35 7.30 -13.23 17.97
N ARG A 36 7.58 -12.97 19.25
CA ARG A 36 7.27 -11.67 19.87
C ARG A 36 8.50 -10.77 19.81
N ILE A 37 8.48 -9.78 18.93
CA ILE A 37 9.51 -8.74 18.88
C ILE A 37 9.10 -7.62 19.85
N VAL A 38 9.77 -7.53 20.99
CA VAL A 38 9.57 -6.44 21.95
C VAL A 38 10.60 -5.35 21.67
N ARG A 39 10.14 -4.16 21.28
CA ARG A 39 11.00 -2.98 21.12
C ARG A 39 10.78 -2.01 22.29
N HIS A 40 11.86 -1.43 22.80
CA HIS A 40 11.82 -0.52 23.95
C HIS A 40 11.35 0.91 23.61
N ARG A 41 11.28 1.27 22.33
CA ARG A 41 10.72 2.55 21.85
C ARG A 41 9.87 2.34 20.58
N PRO A 42 8.77 3.08 20.43
CA PRO A 42 8.05 3.13 19.15
C PRO A 42 8.98 3.70 18.07
N LEU A 43 8.90 3.15 16.85
CA LEU A 43 9.71 3.62 15.72
C LEU A 43 9.17 4.92 15.11
N GLY A 44 7.92 5.23 15.42
CA GLY A 44 7.16 6.33 14.85
C GLY A 44 5.68 6.21 15.15
N ALA A 45 4.88 7.10 14.56
CA ALA A 45 3.43 7.05 14.59
C ALA A 45 2.88 6.40 13.30
N PRO A 46 1.75 5.68 13.35
CA PRO A 46 1.08 5.20 12.14
C PRO A 46 0.79 6.32 11.14
N LEU A 47 0.82 6.01 9.83
CA LEU A 47 0.70 7.02 8.77
C LEU A 47 -0.57 7.88 8.89
N HIS A 48 -1.70 7.28 9.30
CA HIS A 48 -2.97 7.99 9.48
C HIS A 48 -2.96 9.03 10.62
N LYS A 49 -1.93 9.07 11.48
CA LYS A 49 -1.80 10.07 12.58
C LYS A 49 -1.02 11.32 12.17
N PHE A 50 -0.78 11.51 10.87
CA PHE A 50 -0.10 12.69 10.36
C PHE A 50 -0.80 14.00 10.79
N LYS A 51 -0.01 15.06 10.92
CA LYS A 51 -0.51 16.42 11.21
C LYS A 51 -0.48 17.30 9.97
N LYS A 52 0.46 17.03 9.06
CA LYS A 52 0.61 17.77 7.81
C LYS A 52 0.84 16.86 6.63
N ASN A 53 0.43 17.31 5.45
CA ASN A 53 0.55 16.58 4.21
C ASN A 53 1.99 16.21 3.85
N SER A 54 2.96 17.09 4.12
CA SER A 54 4.39 16.77 3.91
C SER A 54 4.84 15.51 4.64
N GLN A 55 4.35 15.27 5.87
CA GLN A 55 4.74 14.10 6.66
C GLN A 55 4.31 12.80 6.00
N VAL A 56 3.15 12.79 5.35
CA VAL A 56 2.67 11.63 4.59
C VAL A 56 3.56 11.39 3.38
N ILE A 57 3.82 12.45 2.61
CA ILE A 57 4.61 12.34 1.37
C ILE A 57 6.05 11.90 1.69
N ASP A 58 6.69 12.49 2.70
CA ASP A 58 8.03 12.07 3.12
C ASP A 58 8.05 10.66 3.70
N ALA A 59 7.06 10.28 4.51
CA ALA A 59 6.99 8.93 5.06
C ALA A 59 6.81 7.86 3.97
N MET A 60 5.94 8.11 2.99
CA MET A 60 5.71 7.20 1.86
C MET A 60 6.92 7.14 0.91
N LYS A 61 7.60 8.28 0.68
CA LYS A 61 8.86 8.34 -0.09
C LYS A 61 9.95 7.46 0.53
N ASP A 62 10.17 7.61 1.83
CA ASP A 62 11.19 6.85 2.55
C ASP A 62 10.81 5.37 2.66
N ALA A 63 9.52 5.06 2.77
CA ALA A 63 9.02 3.69 2.72
C ALA A 63 9.21 3.04 1.34
N LEU A 64 8.97 3.77 0.24
CA LEU A 64 9.30 3.32 -1.12
C LEU A 64 10.80 3.04 -1.28
N PHE A 65 11.65 3.93 -0.76
CA PHE A 65 13.10 3.72 -0.76
C PHE A 65 13.50 2.48 0.05
N ALA A 66 12.92 2.29 1.23
CA ALA A 66 13.15 1.10 2.05
C ALA A 66 12.67 -0.18 1.36
N HIS A 67 11.50 -0.15 0.70
CA HIS A 67 10.97 -1.26 -0.09
C HIS A 67 11.91 -1.63 -1.24
N GLN A 68 12.40 -0.63 -2.00
CA GLN A 68 13.40 -0.83 -3.04
C GLN A 68 14.66 -1.49 -2.50
N LYS A 69 15.18 -0.97 -1.38
CA LYS A 69 16.40 -1.50 -0.74
C LYS A 69 16.23 -2.94 -0.24
N LEU A 70 15.09 -3.26 0.37
CA LEU A 70 14.76 -4.63 0.81
C LEU A 70 14.75 -5.60 -0.38
N HIS A 71 14.15 -5.19 -1.49
CA HIS A 71 14.11 -6.00 -2.69
C HIS A 71 15.50 -6.16 -3.32
N ASP A 72 16.20 -5.06 -3.58
CA ASP A 72 17.42 -5.08 -4.39
C ASP A 72 18.62 -5.65 -3.60
N GLU A 73 18.67 -5.48 -2.28
CA GLU A 73 19.80 -5.97 -1.45
C GLU A 73 19.52 -7.31 -0.77
N ALA A 74 18.26 -7.65 -0.50
CA ALA A 74 17.88 -8.85 0.24
C ALA A 74 16.90 -9.79 -0.49
N GLY A 75 16.39 -9.40 -1.67
CA GLY A 75 15.40 -10.19 -2.41
C GLY A 75 14.04 -10.28 -1.72
N ILE A 76 13.76 -9.40 -0.74
CA ILE A 76 12.53 -9.44 0.07
C ILE A 76 11.48 -8.52 -0.55
N LEU A 77 10.28 -9.06 -0.79
CA LEU A 77 9.08 -8.30 -1.14
C LEU A 77 8.19 -8.18 0.08
N HIS A 78 7.70 -6.97 0.37
CA HIS A 78 6.91 -6.72 1.58
C HIS A 78 5.51 -7.35 1.53
N ARG A 79 4.82 -7.30 0.38
CA ARG A 79 3.52 -7.96 0.11
C ARG A 79 2.31 -7.47 0.93
N ASP A 80 2.51 -6.59 1.89
CA ASP A 80 1.44 -5.96 2.68
C ASP A 80 1.71 -4.47 2.92
N ILE A 81 1.79 -3.71 1.82
CA ILE A 81 1.91 -2.26 1.90
C ILE A 81 0.56 -1.67 2.28
N SER A 82 0.47 -1.09 3.48
CA SER A 82 -0.75 -0.48 4.02
C SER A 82 -0.42 0.71 4.93
N PRO A 83 -1.39 1.55 5.31
CA PRO A 83 -1.16 2.69 6.21
C PRO A 83 -0.71 2.30 7.62
N SER A 84 -0.89 1.04 8.05
CA SER A 84 -0.41 0.55 9.35
C SER A 84 1.06 0.15 9.32
N HIS A 85 1.59 -0.24 8.15
CA HIS A 85 2.99 -0.68 7.97
C HIS A 85 3.94 0.43 7.53
N ILE A 86 3.41 1.62 7.25
CA ILE A 86 4.21 2.82 7.02
C ILE A 86 4.09 3.72 8.26
N LEU A 87 5.22 4.03 8.88
CA LEU A 87 5.27 4.89 10.05
C LEU A 87 5.92 6.23 9.73
N ILE A 88 5.40 7.28 10.37
CA ILE A 88 6.06 8.59 10.47
C ILE A 88 7.05 8.50 11.61
N GLY A 89 8.33 8.40 11.26
CA GLY A 89 9.44 8.32 12.20
C GLY A 89 9.58 9.57 13.06
N GLU A 90 10.09 9.39 14.27
CA GLU A 90 10.26 10.48 15.26
C GLU A 90 11.12 11.65 14.76
N ARG A 91 12.00 11.39 13.77
CA ARG A 91 12.90 12.37 13.17
C ARG A 91 12.38 13.02 11.89
N GLY A 92 11.11 12.79 11.54
CA GLY A 92 10.46 13.40 10.36
C GLY A 92 10.63 12.66 9.03
N GLY A 93 11.20 11.45 9.05
CA GLY A 93 11.26 10.55 7.88
C GLY A 93 10.29 9.37 8.00
N GLY A 94 10.24 8.51 6.99
CA GLY A 94 9.41 7.29 6.99
C GLY A 94 10.13 6.04 7.45
N VAL A 95 9.35 5.10 8.00
CA VAL A 95 9.83 3.75 8.35
C VAL A 95 8.84 2.73 7.82
N LEU A 96 9.33 1.77 7.02
CA LEU A 96 8.58 0.60 6.59
C LEU A 96 8.82 -0.54 7.59
N VAL A 97 7.75 -1.07 8.17
CA VAL A 97 7.79 -2.14 9.18
C VAL A 97 7.05 -3.37 8.70
N ASP A 98 7.20 -4.50 9.39
CA ASP A 98 6.46 -5.73 9.08
C ASP A 98 6.80 -6.39 7.73
N TRP A 99 8.08 -6.29 7.36
CA TRP A 99 8.64 -6.91 6.16
C TRP A 99 9.22 -8.33 6.41
N ASP A 100 9.35 -8.75 7.68
CA ASP A 100 9.99 -10.02 8.06
C ASP A 100 9.04 -11.22 8.17
N ASP A 101 7.75 -10.98 7.92
CA ASP A 101 6.70 -11.99 7.89
C ASP A 101 6.42 -12.54 6.48
N ASP A 102 7.33 -12.38 5.50
CA ASP A 102 7.20 -13.03 4.19
C ASP A 102 7.27 -14.57 4.35
N PRO A 103 6.14 -15.30 4.25
CA PRO A 103 6.13 -16.74 4.47
C PRO A 103 6.83 -17.51 3.34
N PHE A 104 7.16 -16.83 2.24
CA PHE A 104 7.85 -17.42 1.10
C PHE A 104 9.34 -17.06 1.03
N ALA A 105 9.83 -16.09 1.83
CA ALA A 105 11.27 -15.80 1.94
C ALA A 105 12.06 -17.00 2.51
N LEU A 106 11.36 -17.95 3.15
CA LEU A 106 11.92 -19.21 3.65
C LEU A 106 11.79 -20.39 2.68
N HIS A 107 11.02 -20.26 1.60
CA HIS A 107 10.77 -21.37 0.65
C HIS A 107 11.86 -21.50 -0.43
N ASP A 108 12.69 -20.48 -0.64
CA ASP A 108 13.83 -20.57 -1.58
C ASP A 108 15.04 -21.32 -0.99
N ARG A 109 14.94 -21.79 0.27
CA ARG A 109 15.91 -22.71 0.87
C ARG A 109 15.25 -24.06 1.16
N SER A 110 15.32 -24.92 0.16
CA SER A 110 15.36 -26.39 0.29
C SER A 110 14.13 -27.12 0.85
N ILE A 111 12.94 -26.93 0.30
CA ILE A 111 11.93 -28.00 0.27
C ILE A 111 11.28 -28.00 -1.11
N GLN A 112 11.59 -29.03 -1.92
CA GLN A 112 10.75 -29.43 -3.04
C GLN A 112 9.38 -29.79 -2.44
N ALA A 113 8.42 -28.88 -2.49
CA ALA A 113 7.04 -29.18 -2.21
C ALA A 113 6.48 -29.94 -3.42
N ASP A 114 5.98 -31.15 -3.20
CA ASP A 114 5.22 -31.93 -4.18
C ASP A 114 4.18 -31.04 -4.87
N GLU A 115 4.16 -31.07 -6.20
CA GLU A 115 3.27 -30.29 -7.09
C GLU A 115 1.78 -30.68 -7.00
N THR A 116 1.32 -31.26 -5.89
CA THR A 116 0.00 -31.93 -5.82
C THR A 116 -1.00 -31.32 -4.84
N SER A 117 -0.71 -30.19 -4.18
CA SER A 117 -1.74 -29.45 -3.45
C SER A 117 -2.07 -28.13 -4.14
N GLU A 118 -3.15 -28.12 -4.93
CA GLU A 118 -3.95 -26.93 -5.28
C GLU A 118 -4.62 -26.30 -4.04
N GLU A 119 -3.94 -26.28 -2.88
CA GLU A 119 -4.35 -25.45 -1.76
C GLU A 119 -4.00 -24.01 -2.13
N LEU A 120 -5.05 -23.23 -2.44
CA LEU A 120 -4.98 -21.78 -2.59
C LEU A 120 -4.02 -21.21 -1.55
N SER A 121 -2.89 -20.66 -2.00
CA SER A 121 -1.96 -19.98 -1.09
C SER A 121 -2.74 -18.92 -0.31
N PRO A 122 -2.55 -18.81 1.02
CA PRO A 122 -3.25 -17.80 1.82
C PRO A 122 -3.06 -16.44 1.16
N ARG A 123 -4.16 -15.74 0.90
CA ARG A 123 -4.12 -14.40 0.32
C ARG A 123 -3.39 -13.48 1.30
N ILE A 124 -2.19 -13.04 0.93
CA ILE A 124 -1.36 -12.17 1.77
C ILE A 124 -1.68 -10.72 1.46
N GLY A 125 -1.85 -9.94 2.53
CA GLY A 125 -1.93 -8.50 2.50
C GLY A 125 -3.32 -7.91 2.77
N THR A 126 -3.34 -6.62 3.09
CA THR A 126 -4.54 -5.87 3.45
C THR A 126 -5.41 -5.63 2.21
N MET A 127 -6.56 -6.30 2.11
CA MET A 127 -7.40 -6.33 0.89
C MET A 127 -7.76 -4.94 0.33
N GLN A 128 -7.96 -3.95 1.21
CA GLN A 128 -8.22 -2.56 0.83
C GLN A 128 -7.12 -1.99 -0.08
N PHE A 129 -5.86 -2.39 0.11
CA PHE A 129 -4.69 -1.83 -0.57
C PHE A 129 -4.05 -2.79 -1.59
N LEU A 130 -4.50 -4.04 -1.69
CA LEU A 130 -4.07 -4.96 -2.75
C LEU A 130 -4.48 -4.45 -4.15
N SER A 131 -3.72 -4.82 -5.17
CA SER A 131 -4.10 -4.57 -6.56
C SER A 131 -5.40 -5.33 -6.92
N PRO A 132 -6.26 -4.79 -7.79
CA PRO A 132 -7.41 -5.53 -8.30
C PRO A 132 -7.10 -6.91 -8.88
N ASN A 133 -5.96 -7.11 -9.53
CA ASN A 133 -5.56 -8.40 -10.10
C ASN A 133 -5.45 -9.48 -9.03
N LEU A 134 -4.81 -9.14 -7.90
CA LEU A 134 -4.74 -10.02 -6.73
C LEU A 134 -6.12 -10.27 -6.12
N ILE A 135 -7.04 -9.30 -6.24
CA ILE A 135 -8.40 -9.39 -5.72
C ILE A 135 -9.25 -10.35 -6.55
N THR A 136 -9.36 -10.08 -7.85
CA THR A 136 -10.34 -10.68 -8.78
C THR A 136 -9.84 -11.91 -9.52
N GLU A 137 -8.53 -12.08 -9.66
CA GLU A 137 -7.91 -13.18 -10.42
C GLU A 137 -6.86 -13.93 -9.57
N PRO A 138 -7.18 -14.39 -8.34
CA PRO A 138 -6.20 -14.93 -7.39
C PRO A 138 -5.48 -16.20 -7.86
N LEU A 139 -6.08 -16.98 -8.77
CA LEU A 139 -5.42 -18.16 -9.36
C LEU A 139 -4.33 -17.78 -10.36
N LYS A 140 -4.54 -16.69 -11.09
CA LYS A 140 -3.57 -16.17 -12.06
C LYS A 140 -2.49 -15.33 -11.38
N PHE A 141 -2.87 -14.65 -10.29
CA PHE A 141 -1.98 -13.82 -9.48
C PHE A 141 -1.98 -14.34 -8.02
N PRO A 142 -1.29 -15.46 -7.75
CA PRO A 142 -1.33 -16.11 -6.44
C PRO A 142 -0.56 -15.35 -5.35
N LYS A 143 0.36 -14.46 -5.73
CA LYS A 143 1.17 -13.67 -4.80
C LYS A 143 1.46 -12.27 -5.33
N PRO A 144 1.54 -11.24 -4.46
CA PRO A 144 1.93 -9.90 -4.86
C PRO A 144 3.37 -9.85 -5.40
N ASP A 145 3.54 -9.24 -6.56
CA ASP A 145 4.84 -8.90 -7.12
C ASP A 145 5.29 -7.47 -6.73
N ARG A 146 6.40 -7.01 -7.32
CA ARG A 146 6.93 -5.67 -7.08
C ARG A 146 5.97 -4.58 -7.55
N ALA A 147 5.35 -4.75 -8.71
CA ALA A 147 4.39 -3.81 -9.25
C ALA A 147 3.09 -3.77 -8.42
N ASP A 148 2.66 -4.90 -7.85
CA ASP A 148 1.54 -4.93 -6.90
C ASP A 148 1.87 -4.11 -5.63
N ASN A 149 3.08 -4.22 -5.09
CA ASN A 149 3.49 -3.40 -3.92
C ASN A 149 3.52 -1.91 -4.26
N HIS A 150 4.00 -1.55 -5.45
CA HIS A 150 3.98 -0.16 -5.91
C HIS A 150 2.55 0.37 -6.13
N GLU A 151 1.65 -0.46 -6.67
CA GLU A 151 0.24 -0.11 -6.78
C GLU A 151 -0.40 0.07 -5.38
N SER A 152 -0.02 -0.74 -4.40
CA SER A 152 -0.46 -0.53 -3.02
C SER A 152 -0.04 0.83 -2.46
N PHE A 153 1.15 1.35 -2.80
CA PHE A 153 1.53 2.72 -2.45
C PHE A 153 0.59 3.76 -3.09
N PHE A 154 0.16 3.56 -4.34
CA PHE A 154 -0.86 4.40 -4.97
C PHE A 154 -2.18 4.34 -4.20
N HIS A 155 -2.68 3.14 -3.87
CA HIS A 155 -3.93 2.98 -3.13
C HIS A 155 -3.88 3.59 -1.74
N VAL A 156 -2.76 3.49 -1.03
CA VAL A 156 -2.54 4.14 0.27
C VAL A 156 -2.65 5.67 0.14
N LEU A 157 -1.94 6.28 -0.82
CA LEU A 157 -1.97 7.73 -1.01
C LEU A 157 -3.36 8.22 -1.45
N ARG A 158 -4.01 7.46 -2.34
CA ARG A 158 -5.37 7.74 -2.81
C ARG A 158 -6.37 7.72 -1.66
N TRP A 159 -6.32 6.67 -0.83
CA TRP A 159 -7.18 6.54 0.34
C TRP A 159 -6.95 7.66 1.36
N LEU A 160 -5.70 7.98 1.69
CA LEU A 160 -5.37 9.09 2.59
C LEU A 160 -5.94 10.43 2.07
N SER A 161 -5.84 10.64 0.75
CA SER A 161 -6.36 11.85 0.08
C SER A 161 -7.88 11.92 0.05
N LEU A 162 -8.57 10.78 -0.01
CA LEU A 162 -10.03 10.73 0.08
C LEU A 162 -10.49 10.99 1.52
N VAL A 163 -9.86 10.36 2.50
CA VAL A 163 -10.31 10.42 3.91
C VAL A 163 -9.92 11.74 4.59
N TRP A 164 -8.73 12.28 4.30
CA TRP A 164 -8.18 13.47 4.98
C TRP A 164 -7.88 14.64 4.04
N GLY A 165 -8.23 14.53 2.76
CA GLY A 165 -8.10 15.63 1.81
C GLY A 165 -9.10 16.76 2.05
N GLU A 166 -8.85 17.89 1.40
CA GLU A 166 -9.72 19.05 1.42
C GLU A 166 -10.93 18.84 0.49
N HIS A 167 -12.12 18.53 0.99
CA HIS A 167 -13.36 18.50 0.18
C HIS A 167 -14.35 19.64 0.53
N PRO A 168 -15.41 19.86 -0.27
CA PRO A 168 -16.62 20.56 0.18
C PRO A 168 -17.28 19.85 1.38
N ARG A 169 -17.95 20.60 2.27
CA ARG A 169 -18.46 20.12 3.58
C ARG A 169 -19.49 18.98 3.50
N THR A 170 -20.20 18.82 2.39
CA THR A 170 -21.12 17.69 2.17
C THR A 170 -20.32 16.47 1.70
N GLY A 171 -19.69 15.78 2.64
CA GLY A 171 -18.79 14.64 2.41
C GLY A 171 -19.43 13.38 1.81
N PHE A 172 -20.75 13.37 1.53
CA PHE A 172 -21.47 12.17 1.06
C PHE A 172 -20.82 11.50 -0.15
N TRP A 173 -20.40 12.27 -1.16
CA TRP A 173 -19.74 11.70 -2.34
C TRP A 173 -18.39 11.05 -1.98
N VAL A 174 -17.62 11.67 -1.09
CA VAL A 174 -16.35 11.11 -0.59
C VAL A 174 -16.60 9.84 0.20
N THR A 175 -17.58 9.86 1.13
CA THR A 175 -17.98 8.70 1.92
C THR A 175 -18.42 7.54 1.03
N ALA A 176 -19.31 7.80 0.06
CA ALA A 176 -19.74 6.80 -0.92
C ALA A 176 -18.56 6.25 -1.73
N ARG A 177 -17.55 7.08 -2.01
CA ARG A 177 -16.34 6.67 -2.73
C ARG A 177 -15.45 5.77 -1.89
N VAL A 178 -15.17 6.15 -0.64
CA VAL A 178 -14.39 5.33 0.30
C VAL A 178 -15.08 3.99 0.51
N LEU A 179 -16.40 4.01 0.73
CA LEU A 179 -17.21 2.79 0.85
C LEU A 179 -17.07 1.91 -0.39
N LYS A 180 -17.36 2.43 -1.58
CA LYS A 180 -17.31 1.65 -2.83
C LYS A 180 -15.91 1.09 -3.12
N MET A 181 -14.86 1.86 -2.83
CA MET A 181 -13.49 1.52 -3.23
C MET A 181 -12.72 0.71 -2.20
N TYR A 182 -13.01 0.84 -0.90
CA TYR A 182 -12.16 0.28 0.15
C TYR A 182 -12.92 -0.54 1.19
N GLU A 183 -14.24 -0.37 1.35
CA GLU A 183 -15.01 -1.09 2.37
C GLU A 183 -16.04 -2.08 1.79
N GLN A 184 -16.48 -1.84 0.55
CA GLN A 184 -17.51 -2.65 -0.08
C GLN A 184 -16.99 -4.04 -0.34
N THR A 185 -17.66 -5.01 0.28
CA THR A 185 -17.37 -6.43 0.15
C THR A 185 -18.36 -7.05 -0.84
N ILE A 186 -17.82 -7.71 -1.86
CA ILE A 186 -18.57 -8.47 -2.85
C ILE A 186 -18.44 -9.96 -2.54
N CYS A 187 -19.54 -10.69 -2.61
CA CYS A 187 -19.50 -12.14 -2.60
C CYS A 187 -19.26 -12.63 -4.04
N ASP A 188 -18.15 -13.30 -4.27
CA ASP A 188 -17.96 -14.08 -5.48
C ASP A 188 -18.49 -15.49 -5.26
N TYR A 189 -19.67 -15.75 -5.84
CA TYR A 189 -20.36 -17.04 -5.74
C TYR A 189 -19.66 -18.17 -6.49
N ILE A 190 -18.82 -17.86 -7.49
CA ILE A 190 -18.06 -18.87 -8.23
C ILE A 190 -16.93 -19.40 -7.35
N TRP A 191 -16.33 -18.51 -6.55
CA TRP A 191 -15.17 -18.82 -5.72
C TRP A 191 -15.49 -18.96 -4.23
N CYS A 192 -16.77 -18.92 -3.83
CA CYS A 192 -17.24 -18.93 -2.45
C CYS A 192 -16.39 -18.02 -1.53
N SER A 193 -16.06 -16.83 -2.02
CA SER A 193 -15.13 -15.93 -1.34
C SER A 193 -15.65 -14.51 -1.32
N TYR A 194 -15.27 -13.75 -0.29
CA TYR A 194 -15.62 -12.35 -0.15
C TYR A 194 -14.43 -11.49 -0.56
N HIS A 195 -14.68 -10.49 -1.39
CA HIS A 195 -13.67 -9.57 -1.91
C HIS A 195 -14.06 -8.14 -1.58
N THR A 196 -13.26 -7.49 -0.73
CA THR A 196 -13.36 -6.05 -0.52
C THR A 196 -12.64 -5.31 -1.65
N ALA A 197 -13.11 -4.11 -2.00
CA ALA A 197 -12.39 -3.16 -2.88
C ALA A 197 -12.30 -3.55 -4.38
N ALA A 198 -13.17 -4.44 -4.88
CA ALA A 198 -13.11 -4.92 -6.27
C ALA A 198 -13.35 -3.82 -7.34
N TYR A 199 -14.05 -2.73 -7.00
CA TYR A 199 -14.36 -1.64 -7.95
C TYR A 199 -13.19 -0.71 -8.26
N LYS A 200 -12.01 -0.94 -7.66
CA LYS A 200 -10.81 -0.14 -7.92
C LYS A 200 -10.35 -0.23 -9.38
N LYS A 201 -10.54 -1.38 -10.04
CA LYS A 201 -10.10 -1.61 -11.43
C LYS A 201 -10.74 -0.62 -12.40
N ASP A 202 -12.06 -0.51 -12.38
CA ASP A 202 -12.82 0.37 -13.27
C ASP A 202 -12.40 1.84 -13.09
N ASP A 203 -12.25 2.29 -11.84
CA ASP A 203 -11.82 3.67 -11.54
C ASP A 203 -10.39 3.98 -12.05
N ILE A 204 -9.49 2.99 -12.02
CA ILE A 204 -8.13 3.13 -12.57
C ILE A 204 -8.20 3.21 -14.09
N ILE A 205 -8.96 2.32 -14.74
CA ILE A 205 -9.17 2.33 -16.20
C ILE A 205 -9.80 3.66 -16.62
N ASP A 206 -10.77 4.17 -15.89
CA ASP A 206 -11.42 5.45 -16.19
C ASP A 206 -10.55 6.68 -15.89
N ARG A 207 -9.32 6.47 -15.38
CA ARG A 207 -8.37 7.55 -15.04
C ARG A 207 -9.02 8.59 -14.13
N PHE A 208 -9.71 8.11 -13.10
CA PHE A 208 -10.53 8.92 -12.23
C PHE A 208 -9.75 10.08 -11.57
N MET A 209 -8.50 9.87 -11.13
CA MET A 209 -7.68 10.95 -10.57
C MET A 209 -7.43 12.07 -11.58
N LYS A 210 -7.28 11.75 -12.88
CA LYS A 210 -7.05 12.73 -13.95
C LYS A 210 -8.32 13.48 -14.34
N TYR A 211 -9.44 12.76 -14.51
CA TYR A 211 -10.63 13.32 -15.17
C TYR A 211 -11.75 13.74 -14.22
N ASP A 212 -11.81 13.22 -13.00
CA ASP A 212 -12.90 13.56 -12.09
C ASP A 212 -12.76 14.98 -11.51
N SER A 213 -13.78 15.80 -11.74
CA SER A 213 -13.81 17.19 -11.28
C SER A 213 -13.97 17.33 -9.76
N GLY A 214 -14.54 16.33 -9.09
CA GLY A 214 -14.59 16.24 -7.63
C GLY A 214 -13.19 16.06 -7.05
N TYR A 215 -12.43 15.12 -7.59
CA TYR A 215 -11.06 14.84 -7.19
C TYR A 215 -10.11 16.00 -7.44
N ARG A 216 -10.27 16.75 -8.53
CA ARG A 216 -9.46 17.96 -8.78
C ARG A 216 -9.54 19.00 -7.65
N ARG A 217 -10.57 18.94 -6.82
CA ARG A 217 -10.77 19.81 -5.65
C ARG A 217 -10.38 19.17 -4.32
N LEU A 218 -10.09 17.86 -4.28
CA LEU A 218 -9.89 17.07 -3.05
C LEU A 218 -8.51 17.22 -2.40
N ALA A 219 -7.48 17.48 -3.20
CA ALA A 219 -6.11 17.45 -2.74
C ALA A 219 -5.38 18.71 -3.17
N SER A 220 -4.38 19.09 -2.39
CA SER A 220 -3.44 20.14 -2.79
C SER A 220 -2.82 19.77 -4.14
N LYS A 221 -2.50 20.79 -4.94
CA LYS A 221 -1.94 20.58 -6.29
C LYS A 221 -0.77 19.57 -6.32
N PRO A 222 0.21 19.60 -5.39
CA PRO A 222 1.31 18.64 -5.40
C PRO A 222 0.86 17.17 -5.22
N ILE A 223 -0.09 16.92 -4.31
CA ILE A 223 -0.62 15.57 -4.08
C ILE A 223 -1.46 15.10 -5.26
N ARG A 224 -2.29 16.00 -5.80
CA ARG A 224 -3.11 15.70 -6.97
C ARG A 224 -2.25 15.32 -8.18
N ASP A 225 -1.23 16.12 -8.48
CA ASP A 225 -0.34 15.88 -9.61
C ASP A 225 0.46 14.58 -9.41
N LEU A 226 0.88 14.28 -8.17
CA LEU A 226 1.49 13.00 -7.82
C LEU A 226 0.54 11.82 -8.07
N LEU A 227 -0.71 11.88 -7.61
CA LEU A 227 -1.68 10.80 -7.81
C LEU A 227 -2.07 10.60 -9.28
N VAL A 228 -2.14 11.67 -10.06
CA VAL A 228 -2.37 11.59 -11.52
C VAL A 228 -1.21 10.89 -12.23
N ASP A 229 0.03 11.17 -11.83
CA ASP A 229 1.22 10.53 -12.41
C ASP A 229 1.32 9.05 -12.01
N LEU A 230 1.02 8.71 -10.74
CA LEU A 230 0.93 7.33 -10.28
C LEU A 230 -0.15 6.54 -11.04
N GLU A 231 -1.36 7.08 -11.15
CA GLU A 231 -2.46 6.46 -11.90
C GLU A 231 -2.11 6.27 -13.38
N ALA A 232 -1.36 7.20 -13.98
CA ALA A 232 -0.95 7.11 -15.38
C ALA A 232 -0.06 5.92 -15.70
N VAL A 233 0.65 5.40 -14.69
CA VAL A 233 1.49 4.22 -14.79
C VAL A 233 0.72 2.98 -14.33
N VAL A 234 0.01 3.03 -13.20
CA VAL A 234 -0.77 1.89 -12.68
C VAL A 234 -1.80 1.38 -13.70
N VAL A 235 -2.41 2.26 -14.50
CA VAL A 235 -3.40 1.88 -15.52
C VAL A 235 -2.87 0.86 -16.53
N SER A 236 -1.55 0.82 -16.80
CA SER A 236 -0.98 -0.12 -17.77
C SER A 236 -1.05 -1.59 -17.34
N ARG A 237 -1.47 -1.88 -16.09
CA ARG A 237 -1.74 -3.25 -15.63
C ARG A 237 -3.10 -3.78 -16.08
N TYR A 238 -4.02 -2.89 -16.42
CA TYR A 238 -5.44 -3.21 -16.58
C TYR A 238 -6.00 -2.92 -17.95
N ASP A 239 -5.23 -2.21 -18.76
CA ASP A 239 -5.67 -1.67 -20.02
C ASP A 239 -4.70 -2.09 -21.12
N ASP A 240 -5.22 -2.88 -22.06
CA ASP A 240 -4.51 -3.31 -23.26
C ASP A 240 -4.58 -2.25 -24.39
N ASP A 241 -5.25 -1.12 -24.14
CA ASP A 241 -5.45 -0.05 -25.11
C ASP A 241 -4.18 0.80 -25.32
N GLU A 242 -3.41 0.44 -26.35
CA GLU A 242 -2.23 1.19 -26.83
C GLU A 242 -2.53 2.64 -27.24
N SER A 243 -3.81 3.04 -27.41
CA SER A 243 -4.19 4.41 -27.80
C SER A 243 -4.14 5.44 -26.67
N ARG A 244 -3.94 4.98 -25.43
CA ARG A 244 -3.91 5.81 -24.22
C ARG A 244 -2.51 6.33 -23.90
N PRO A 245 -2.40 7.46 -23.16
CA PRO A 245 -1.30 8.42 -23.33
C PRO A 245 0.08 7.81 -23.18
N THR A 246 0.95 8.11 -24.13
CA THR A 246 2.34 7.67 -24.20
C THR A 246 3.15 8.16 -22.99
N LEU A 247 4.36 7.62 -22.82
CA LEU A 247 5.37 8.13 -21.87
C LEU A 247 5.55 9.67 -21.94
N ASP A 248 5.16 10.30 -23.05
CA ASP A 248 5.28 11.73 -23.34
C ASP A 248 4.48 12.64 -22.39
N GLU A 249 3.38 12.16 -21.79
CA GLU A 249 2.63 12.92 -20.78
C GLU A 249 3.29 12.86 -19.39
N LEU A 250 4.05 11.80 -19.11
CA LEU A 250 4.83 11.67 -17.89
C LEU A 250 6.08 12.51 -18.10
N GLN A 251 6.19 13.65 -17.42
CA GLN A 251 7.36 14.55 -17.49
C GLN A 251 8.69 13.89 -17.03
N ILE A 252 8.70 12.58 -16.80
CA ILE A 252 9.77 11.76 -16.24
C ILE A 252 9.88 10.46 -17.05
N GLY A 253 11.12 10.05 -17.34
CA GLY A 253 11.41 8.65 -17.66
C GLY A 253 11.60 8.28 -19.13
N LYS A 254 11.37 9.18 -20.10
CA LYS A 254 11.50 8.86 -21.54
C LYS A 254 12.88 8.32 -21.97
N LYS A 255 13.93 8.60 -21.20
CA LYS A 255 15.30 8.11 -21.45
C LYS A 255 15.66 6.83 -20.69
N ARG A 256 14.84 6.43 -19.70
CA ARG A 256 15.18 5.38 -18.73
C ARG A 256 14.33 4.13 -18.87
N TYR A 257 13.07 4.27 -19.31
CA TYR A 257 12.12 3.18 -19.36
C TYR A 257 11.57 3.01 -20.77
N GLU A 258 11.43 1.75 -21.20
CA GLU A 258 10.91 1.39 -22.52
C GLU A 258 9.38 1.36 -22.51
N SER A 259 8.76 0.98 -21.38
CA SER A 259 7.31 0.96 -21.18
C SER A 259 6.91 1.49 -19.79
N LYS A 260 5.61 1.75 -19.61
CA LYS A 260 5.03 2.05 -18.29
C LYS A 260 5.07 0.85 -17.35
N MET A 261 5.02 -0.37 -17.87
CA MET A 261 5.19 -1.56 -17.03
C MET A 261 6.60 -1.65 -16.48
N ASP A 262 7.62 -1.27 -17.25
CA ASP A 262 9.00 -1.19 -16.73
C ASP A 262 9.12 -0.11 -15.66
N MET A 263 8.46 1.04 -15.85
CA MET A 263 8.34 2.04 -14.79
C MET A 263 7.68 1.46 -13.55
N LEU A 264 6.58 0.71 -13.70
CA LEU A 264 5.87 0.15 -12.55
C LEU A 264 6.68 -0.93 -11.83
N MET A 265 7.68 -1.53 -12.47
CA MET A 265 8.60 -2.48 -11.83
C MET A 265 9.79 -1.78 -11.15
N ASP A 266 10.00 -0.48 -11.35
CA ASP A 266 11.08 0.30 -10.74
C ASP A 266 10.53 1.38 -9.79
N SER A 267 11.08 1.43 -8.57
CA SER A 267 10.64 2.37 -7.53
C SER A 267 11.22 3.77 -7.74
N GLU A 268 12.30 3.94 -8.52
CA GLU A 268 13.06 5.20 -8.56
C GLU A 268 12.24 6.40 -9.04
N TRP A 269 11.49 6.26 -10.13
CA TRP A 269 10.67 7.36 -10.62
C TRP A 269 9.58 7.76 -9.63
N MET A 270 9.02 6.81 -8.86
CA MET A 270 8.05 7.12 -7.80
C MET A 270 8.73 7.91 -6.70
N ILE A 271 9.89 7.46 -6.23
CA ILE A 271 10.68 8.17 -5.21
C ILE A 271 10.97 9.61 -5.66
N GLU A 272 11.37 9.81 -6.92
CA GLU A 272 11.57 11.15 -7.49
C GLU A 272 10.30 11.99 -7.50
N ARG A 273 9.15 11.40 -7.85
CA ARG A 273 7.84 12.07 -7.84
C ARG A 273 7.40 12.46 -6.45
N PHE A 274 7.52 11.56 -5.47
CA PHE A 274 7.23 11.87 -4.07
C PHE A 274 8.17 12.97 -3.55
N ALA A 275 9.47 12.91 -3.87
CA ALA A 275 10.43 13.96 -3.51
C ALA A 275 10.08 15.32 -4.12
N LYS A 276 9.62 15.35 -5.38
CA LYS A 276 9.13 16.58 -6.02
C LYS A 276 7.90 17.13 -5.30
N ALA A 277 6.91 16.30 -5.01
CA ALA A 277 5.70 16.71 -4.30
C ALA A 277 6.01 17.25 -2.89
N ALA A 278 6.93 16.61 -2.14
CA ALA A 278 7.36 17.10 -0.83
C ALA A 278 7.98 18.50 -0.90
N ARG A 279 8.84 18.75 -1.89
CA ARG A 279 9.43 20.10 -2.12
C ARG A 279 8.36 21.13 -2.46
N GLU A 280 7.43 20.80 -3.34
CA GLU A 280 6.35 21.72 -3.74
C GLU A 280 5.43 22.05 -2.56
N LEU A 281 5.10 21.07 -1.69
CA LEU A 281 4.35 21.29 -0.46
C LEU A 281 5.08 22.22 0.51
N SER A 282 6.40 22.05 0.65
CA SER A 282 7.21 22.92 1.50
C SER A 282 7.22 24.37 1.00
N ILE A 283 7.15 24.60 -0.31
CA ILE A 283 7.14 25.94 -0.92
C ILE A 283 5.75 26.56 -0.84
N ALA A 284 4.70 25.79 -1.14
CA ALA A 284 3.32 26.28 -1.22
C ALA A 284 2.69 26.58 0.16
N GLY A 285 3.32 26.16 1.25
CA GLY A 285 2.75 26.19 2.59
C GLY A 285 2.00 24.90 2.88
N ASP A 286 2.65 24.03 3.65
CA ASP A 286 2.15 22.70 3.97
C ASP A 286 0.81 22.77 4.74
N THR A 287 -0.23 22.17 4.17
CA THR A 287 -1.57 22.21 4.76
C THR A 287 -1.73 21.18 5.86
N ALA A 288 -2.38 21.60 6.94
CA ALA A 288 -2.71 20.71 8.04
C ALA A 288 -3.71 19.64 7.60
N ARG A 289 -3.63 18.48 8.26
CA ARG A 289 -4.63 17.43 8.12
C ARG A 289 -6.02 17.98 8.41
N VAL A 290 -6.97 17.69 7.53
CA VAL A 290 -8.36 18.08 7.73
C VAL A 290 -9.08 16.93 8.44
N ASN A 291 -9.36 17.10 9.74
CA ASN A 291 -10.15 16.14 10.49
C ASN A 291 -11.64 16.39 10.22
N ARG A 292 -12.32 15.44 9.58
CA ARG A 292 -13.77 15.45 9.37
C ARG A 292 -14.38 14.11 9.72
N TYR A 293 -15.53 14.15 10.37
CA TYR A 293 -16.31 12.96 10.66
C TYR A 293 -16.78 12.32 9.35
N ILE A 294 -16.28 11.11 9.05
CA ILE A 294 -16.83 10.25 8.01
C ILE A 294 -17.59 9.15 8.74
N GLU A 295 -18.91 9.29 8.85
CA GLU A 295 -19.74 8.21 9.36
C GLU A 295 -19.83 7.12 8.29
N VAL A 296 -19.05 6.06 8.49
CA VAL A 296 -19.13 4.83 7.70
C VAL A 296 -20.00 3.87 8.48
N SER A 297 -21.33 4.05 8.43
CA SER A 297 -22.27 3.11 9.02
C SER A 297 -22.25 1.81 8.20
N VAL A 298 -21.67 0.75 8.74
CA VAL A 298 -21.62 -0.56 8.06
C VAL A 298 -23.01 -1.19 8.11
N LEU A 299 -23.69 -1.23 6.97
CA LEU A 299 -24.79 -2.17 6.80
C LEU A 299 -24.17 -3.58 6.70
N ASN A 300 -24.54 -4.47 7.64
CA ASN A 300 -24.32 -5.94 7.62
C ASN A 300 -23.28 -6.54 8.59
N GLY A 301 -22.93 -5.89 9.71
CA GLY A 301 -22.31 -6.61 10.85
C GLY A 301 -20.92 -7.20 10.63
N VAL A 302 -20.23 -6.78 9.57
CA VAL A 302 -18.78 -6.96 9.40
C VAL A 302 -18.10 -5.78 10.09
N GLU A 303 -17.02 -5.99 10.84
CA GLU A 303 -16.19 -4.90 11.36
C GLU A 303 -15.68 -4.04 10.18
N GLY A 304 -16.37 -2.94 9.90
CA GLY A 304 -15.85 -1.91 9.01
C GLY A 304 -15.01 -0.92 9.81
N MET A 305 -14.06 -0.29 9.13
CA MET A 305 -13.23 0.75 9.73
C MET A 305 -14.11 1.95 10.07
N ALA A 306 -14.40 2.15 11.36
CA ALA A 306 -15.03 3.36 11.83
C ALA A 306 -13.95 4.47 11.89
N TYR A 307 -14.07 5.47 11.03
CA TYR A 307 -13.17 6.61 10.99
C TYR A 307 -13.55 7.61 12.08
N TYR A 308 -13.31 7.25 13.34
CA TYR A 308 -13.35 8.23 14.43
C TYR A 308 -12.10 9.10 14.34
N LEU A 309 -12.31 10.39 14.13
CA LEU A 309 -11.27 11.40 14.30
C LEU A 309 -11.53 12.04 15.66
N ASP A 310 -10.53 11.91 16.53
CA ASP A 310 -10.53 12.36 17.92
C ASP A 310 -11.32 13.68 18.08
N GLU A 311 -12.30 13.65 18.98
CA GLU A 311 -12.88 14.86 19.56
C GLU A 311 -11.75 15.60 20.30
N GLU A 312 -11.60 16.91 20.03
CA GLU A 312 -10.78 17.79 20.88
C GLU A 312 -11.36 17.89 22.30
#